data_AF-A0A6G7C3S8-F1
#
_entry.id   AF-A0A6G7C3S8-F1
#
_cell.length_a   1.000
_cell.length_b   1.000
_cell.length_c   1.000
_cell.angle_alpha   90.00
_cell.angle_beta   90.00
_cell.angle_gamma   90.00
#
_symmetry.space_group_name_H-M   'P 1'
#
loop_
_entity.id
_entity.type
_entity.pdbx_description
1 polymer ?
#
loop_
_entity_poly.entity_id
_entity_poly.type
_entity_poly.pdbx_seq_one_letter_code
_entity_poly.pdbx_strand_id
1 'polypeptide(L)'
;MKEHEIDIYLDGVKTRLDLRKMDYTSLRNLSLKLHRLLGDNQYIHEMVLESDLFYFRQELSGKTISALRRHGIITVADLMACTYDQLAVMDGLGRKSLGEISGFVKELGK
;
A
#
# COMPACT_ATOMS: atom_id res chain seq x y z
N MET A 1 7.87 18.81 -7.53
CA MET A 1 8.19 18.49 -8.94
C MET A 1 7.43 17.21 -9.26
N LYS A 2 6.62 17.15 -10.33
CA LYS A 2 5.87 15.92 -10.64
C LYS A 2 6.86 14.84 -11.09
N GLU A 3 6.89 13.69 -10.42
CA GLU A 3 7.65 12.53 -10.89
C GLU A 3 6.98 11.96 -12.15
N HIS A 4 7.78 11.75 -13.20
CA HIS A 4 7.34 11.18 -14.49
C HIS A 4 8.04 9.85 -14.77
N GLU A 5 8.62 9.25 -13.73
CA GLU A 5 9.28 7.95 -13.81
C GLU A 5 8.41 6.92 -13.08
N ILE A 6 8.22 5.76 -13.70
CA ILE A 6 7.49 4.65 -13.11
C ILE A 6 8.40 3.43 -13.11
N ASP A 7 8.54 2.80 -11.95
CA ASP A 7 9.19 1.50 -11.84
C ASP A 7 8.16 0.40 -12.06
N ILE A 8 8.35 -0.43 -13.08
CA ILE A 8 7.48 -1.58 -13.41
C ILE A 8 8.26 -2.87 -13.13
N TYR A 9 7.62 -3.84 -12.49
CA TYR A 9 8.16 -5.18 -12.30
C TYR A 9 7.42 -6.16 -13.22
N LEU A 10 8.15 -6.78 -14.15
CA LEU A 10 7.64 -7.82 -15.06
C LEU A 10 8.51 -9.06 -14.88
N ASP A 11 7.90 -10.19 -14.53
CA ASP A 11 8.61 -11.47 -14.32
C ASP A 11 9.83 -11.36 -13.38
N GLY A 12 9.71 -10.54 -12.32
CA GLY A 12 10.78 -10.29 -11.35
C GLY A 12 11.86 -9.30 -11.81
N VAL A 13 11.77 -8.75 -13.03
CA VAL A 13 12.69 -7.75 -13.56
C VAL A 13 12.14 -6.35 -13.34
N LYS A 14 12.91 -5.49 -12.66
CA LYS A 14 12.60 -4.07 -12.49
C LYS A 14 12.99 -3.29 -13.75
N THR A 15 12.02 -2.67 -14.40
CA THR A 15 12.21 -1.75 -15.53
C THR A 15 11.75 -0.35 -15.14
N ARG A 16 12.64 0.64 -15.27
CA ARG A 16 12.29 2.04 -15.05
C ARG A 16 11.87 2.68 -16.37
N LEU A 17 10.66 3.23 -16.42
CA LEU A 17 10.11 3.94 -17.57
C LEU A 17 10.10 5.44 -17.30
N ASP A 18 10.74 6.21 -18.20
CA ASP A 18 10.66 7.67 -18.23
C ASP A 18 9.57 8.10 -19.21
N LEU A 19 8.45 8.56 -18.69
CA LEU A 19 7.28 8.93 -19.48
C LEU A 19 7.53 10.11 -20.41
N ARG A 20 8.55 10.95 -20.12
CA ARG A 20 8.92 12.10 -20.96
C ARG A 20 9.52 11.69 -22.30
N LYS A 21 10.03 10.46 -22.39
CA LYS A 21 10.66 9.92 -23.59
C LYS A 21 9.67 9.18 -24.50
N MET A 22 8.42 9.03 -24.07
CA MET A 22 7.38 8.36 -24.85
C MET A 22 6.67 9.35 -25.78
N ASP A 23 6.34 8.92 -27.01
CA ASP A 23 5.49 9.69 -27.89
C ASP A 23 4.04 9.75 -27.36
N TYR A 24 3.27 10.73 -27.85
CA TYR A 24 1.89 10.95 -27.41
C TYR A 24 0.99 9.71 -27.57
N THR A 25 1.16 8.94 -28.64
CA THR A 25 0.33 7.75 -28.92
C THR A 25 0.63 6.64 -27.92
N SER A 26 1.91 6.40 -27.65
CA SER A 26 2.35 5.42 -26.66
C SER A 26 1.88 5.79 -25.25
N LEU A 27 1.96 7.07 -24.89
CA LEU A 27 1.49 7.57 -23.59
C LEU A 27 -0.04 7.45 -23.44
N ARG A 28 -0.81 7.78 -24.49
CA ARG A 28 -2.26 7.60 -24.53
C ARG A 28 -2.66 6.13 -24.39
N ASN A 29 -1.99 5.23 -25.12
CA ASN A 29 -2.28 3.80 -25.06
C ASN A 29 -1.94 3.19 -23.70
N LEU A 30 -0.84 3.63 -23.08
CA LEU A 30 -0.49 3.26 -21.71
C LEU A 30 -1.57 3.74 -20.74
N SER A 31 -1.99 5.00 -20.84
CA SER A 31 -3.08 5.56 -20.02
C SER A 31 -4.37 4.76 -20.14
N LEU A 32 -4.80 4.41 -21.37
CA LEU A 32 -6.01 3.60 -21.59
C LEU A 32 -5.86 2.18 -21.05
N LYS A 33 -4.69 1.55 -21.18
CA LYS A 33 -4.43 0.22 -20.61
C LYS A 33 -4.47 0.25 -19.10
N LEU A 34 -3.79 1.22 -18.48
CA LEU A 34 -3.80 1.40 -17.03
C LEU A 34 -5.23 1.64 -16.54
N HIS A 35 -5.99 2.50 -17.21
CA HIS A 35 -7.38 2.75 -16.83
C HIS A 35 -8.27 1.50 -16.94
N ARG A 36 -8.07 0.68 -17.98
CA ARG A 36 -8.78 -0.61 -18.10
C ARG A 36 -8.37 -1.64 -17.05
N LEU A 37 -7.08 -1.69 -16.71
CA LEU A 37 -6.53 -2.66 -15.76
C LEU A 37 -6.87 -2.28 -14.31
N LEU A 38 -6.79 -0.99 -14.00
CA LEU A 38 -6.94 -0.46 -12.65
C LEU A 38 -8.39 -0.02 -12.35
N GLY A 39 -9.24 0.08 -13.39
CA GLY A 39 -10.62 0.55 -13.27
C GLY A 39 -10.72 1.96 -12.68
N ASP A 40 -11.80 2.22 -11.94
CA ASP A 40 -12.01 3.41 -11.11
C ASP A 40 -11.30 3.31 -9.75
N ASN A 41 -10.07 2.76 -9.70
CA ASN A 41 -9.32 2.43 -8.48
C ASN A 41 -9.93 1.34 -7.58
N GLN A 42 -11.15 0.87 -7.83
CA GLN A 42 -11.78 -0.18 -7.01
C GLN A 42 -10.93 -1.46 -6.95
N TYR A 43 -10.38 -1.90 -8.08
CA TYR A 43 -9.50 -3.07 -8.15
C TYR A 43 -8.21 -2.88 -7.33
N ILE A 44 -7.64 -1.68 -7.33
CA ILE A 44 -6.45 -1.38 -6.52
C ILE A 44 -6.81 -1.37 -5.03
N HIS A 45 -7.93 -0.75 -4.65
CA HIS A 45 -8.38 -0.71 -3.27
C HIS A 45 -8.64 -2.12 -2.72
N GLU A 46 -9.31 -2.98 -3.48
CA GLU A 46 -9.53 -4.38 -3.11
C GLU A 46 -8.20 -5.12 -2.93
N MET A 47 -7.26 -5.01 -3.88
CA MET A 47 -5.94 -5.63 -3.74
C MET A 47 -5.15 -5.10 -2.54
N VAL A 48 -5.22 -3.80 -2.25
CA VAL A 48 -4.53 -3.20 -1.10
C VAL A 48 -5.12 -3.71 0.21
N LEU A 49 -6.45 -3.81 0.31
CA LEU A 49 -7.13 -4.35 1.48
C LEU A 49 -6.75 -5.81 1.73
N GLU A 50 -6.65 -6.63 0.69
CA GLU A 50 -6.25 -8.04 0.79
C GLU A 50 -4.75 -8.24 0.98
N SER A 51 -3.93 -7.20 0.79
CA SER A 51 -2.48 -7.29 0.88
C SER A 51 -2.00 -7.51 2.31
N ASP A 52 -0.97 -8.34 2.44
CA ASP A 52 -0.28 -8.59 3.71
C ASP A 52 0.46 -7.32 4.19
N LEU A 53 0.31 -6.99 5.48
CA LEU A 53 0.97 -5.86 6.13
C LEU A 53 2.50 -5.90 6.03
N PHE A 54 3.08 -7.08 5.76
CA PHE A 54 4.50 -7.25 5.49
C PHE A 54 5.00 -6.40 4.32
N TYR A 55 4.17 -6.14 3.31
CA TYR A 55 4.59 -5.34 2.15
C TYR A 55 4.74 -3.84 2.47
N PHE A 56 4.15 -3.38 3.57
CA PHE A 56 4.16 -1.98 4.04
C PHE A 56 5.22 -1.73 5.12
N ARG A 57 6.40 -2.32 4.94
CA ARG A 57 7.53 -2.22 5.89
C ARG A 57 8.20 -0.84 5.92
N GLN A 58 7.88 0.04 4.98
CA GLN A 58 8.38 1.41 4.98
C GLN A 58 7.55 2.29 5.93
N GLU A 59 6.28 1.96 6.11
CA GLU A 59 5.28 2.66 6.89
C GLU A 59 5.13 2.04 8.28
N LEU A 60 5.14 0.71 8.35
CA LEU A 60 5.00 -0.07 9.59
C LEU A 60 6.32 -0.77 9.94
N SER A 61 6.83 -0.51 11.13
CA SER A 61 8.06 -1.16 11.57
C SER A 61 7.88 -2.68 11.72
N GLY A 62 8.95 -3.45 11.54
CA GLY A 62 8.90 -4.92 11.69
C GLY A 62 8.40 -5.38 13.06
N LYS A 63 8.61 -4.58 14.12
CA LYS A 63 8.05 -4.83 15.47
C LYS A 63 6.53 -4.67 15.48
N THR A 64 6.02 -3.60 14.88
CA THR A 64 4.58 -3.34 14.74
C THR A 64 3.92 -4.46 13.92
N ILE A 65 4.49 -4.83 12.76
CA ILE A 65 3.98 -5.94 11.94
C ILE A 65 3.98 -7.27 12.71
N SER A 66 5.06 -7.56 13.45
CA SER A 66 5.15 -8.79 14.24
C SER A 66 4.13 -8.82 15.38
N ALA A 67 3.88 -7.68 16.04
CA ALA A 67 2.87 -7.58 17.08
C ALA A 67 1.45 -7.77 16.51
N LEU A 68 1.12 -7.11 15.40
CA LEU A 68 -0.16 -7.25 14.69
C LEU A 68 -0.42 -8.71 14.28
N ARG A 69 0.58 -9.37 13.68
CA ARG A 69 0.46 -10.78 13.29
C ARG A 69 0.21 -11.73 14.46
N ARG A 70 0.80 -11.47 15.64
CA ARG A 70 0.53 -12.28 16.85
C ARG A 70 -0.92 -12.20 17.31
N HIS A 71 -1.60 -11.10 17.00
CA HIS A 71 -3.02 -10.90 17.28
C HIS A 71 -3.91 -11.27 16.09
N GLY A 72 -3.38 -11.96 15.08
CA GLY A 72 -4.13 -12.42 13.91
C GLY A 72 -4.40 -11.34 12.86
N ILE A 73 -3.81 -10.15 12.99
CA ILE A 73 -3.95 -9.06 12.02
C ILE A 73 -2.86 -9.21 10.97
N ILE A 74 -3.22 -9.72 9.80
CA ILE A 74 -2.27 -10.09 8.74
C ILE A 74 -2.39 -9.14 7.55
N THR A 75 -3.62 -8.79 7.18
CA THR A 75 -3.93 -7.95 6.01
C THR A 75 -4.28 -6.52 6.40
N VAL A 76 -4.29 -5.62 5.40
CA VAL A 76 -4.78 -4.25 5.59
C VAL A 76 -6.25 -4.24 5.99
N ALA A 77 -7.07 -5.11 5.40
CA ALA A 77 -8.48 -5.27 5.77
C ALA A 77 -8.67 -5.63 7.25
N ASP A 78 -7.88 -6.58 7.76
CA ASP A 78 -7.91 -6.97 9.18
C ASP A 78 -7.60 -5.77 10.09
N LEU A 79 -6.60 -4.97 9.70
CA LEU A 79 -6.20 -3.79 10.45
C LEU A 79 -7.28 -2.70 10.42
N MET A 80 -7.89 -2.48 9.26
CA MET A 80 -8.97 -1.51 9.06
C MET A 80 -10.25 -1.86 9.83
N ALA A 81 -10.46 -3.15 10.14
CA ALA A 81 -11.57 -3.61 10.96
C ALA A 81 -11.35 -3.35 12.47
N CYS A 82 -10.13 -3.03 12.89
CA CYS A 82 -9.80 -2.78 14.28
C CYS A 82 -10.03 -1.30 14.67
N THR A 83 -10.60 -1.07 15.85
CA THR A 83 -10.66 0.27 16.43
C THR A 83 -9.34 0.63 17.11
N TYR A 84 -9.12 1.93 17.29
CA TYR A 84 -7.94 2.41 18.03
C TYR A 84 -7.87 1.83 19.44
N ASP A 85 -9.00 1.75 20.15
CA ASP A 85 -9.05 1.23 21.52
C ASP A 85 -8.69 -0.26 21.59
N GLN A 86 -9.11 -1.05 20.59
CA GLN A 86 -8.73 -2.46 20.48
C GLN A 86 -7.22 -2.62 20.27
N LEU A 87 -6.62 -1.77 19.43
CA LEU A 87 -5.18 -1.79 19.17
C LEU A 87 -4.39 -1.30 20.40
N ALA A 88 -4.90 -0.32 21.14
CA ALA A 88 -4.22 0.28 22.27
C ALA A 88 -4.04 -0.66 23.47
N VAL A 89 -4.88 -1.70 23.59
CA VAL A 89 -4.81 -2.72 24.65
C VAL A 89 -4.01 -3.96 24.26
N MET A 90 -3.56 -4.07 23.00
CA MET A 90 -2.80 -5.23 22.51
C MET A 90 -1.38 -5.26 23.05
N ASP A 91 -0.99 -6.41 23.57
CA ASP A 91 0.39 -6.62 24.02
C ASP A 91 1.38 -6.50 22.85
N GLY A 92 2.46 -5.74 23.08
CA GLY A 92 3.48 -5.44 22.09
C GLY A 92 3.21 -4.22 21.20
N LEU A 93 2.06 -3.55 21.31
CA LEU A 93 1.79 -2.27 20.62
C LEU A 93 1.97 -1.09 21.59
N GLY A 94 3.14 -0.45 21.54
CA GLY A 94 3.41 0.77 22.28
C GLY A 94 2.94 2.03 21.56
N ARG A 95 3.05 3.21 22.20
CA ARG A 95 2.68 4.51 21.61
C ARG A 95 3.27 4.75 20.22
N LYS A 96 4.53 4.33 19.99
CA LYS A 96 5.18 4.47 18.69
C LYS A 96 4.48 3.63 17.62
N SER A 97 4.21 2.35 17.90
CA SER A 97 3.51 1.46 16.98
C SER A 97 2.10 1.93 16.68
N LEU A 98 1.36 2.42 17.68
CA LEU A 98 0.04 3.02 17.49
C LEU A 98 0.09 4.28 16.62
N GLY A 99 1.16 5.09 16.75
CA GLY A 99 1.41 6.23 15.88
C GLY A 99 1.69 5.83 14.43
N GLU A 100 2.51 4.80 14.20
CA GLU A 100 2.78 4.22 12.87
C GLU A 100 1.47 3.75 12.22
N ILE A 101 0.67 2.96 12.95
CA ILE A 101 -0.62 2.44 12.47
C ILE A 101 -1.59 3.58 12.13
N SER A 102 -1.72 4.58 13.01
CA SER A 102 -2.64 5.69 12.80
C SER A 102 -2.23 6.55 11.59
N GLY A 103 -0.93 6.72 11.37
CA GLY A 103 -0.39 7.39 10.19
C GLY A 103 -0.72 6.62 8.91
N PHE A 104 -0.43 5.32 8.91
CA PHE A 104 -0.70 4.42 7.79
C PHE A 104 -2.19 4.39 7.39
N VAL A 105 -3.10 4.21 8.35
CA VAL A 105 -4.55 4.21 8.10
C VAL A 105 -5.04 5.55 7.53
N LYS A 106 -4.49 6.66 8.01
CA LYS A 106 -4.85 8.01 7.53
C LYS A 106 -4.38 8.27 6.09
N GLU A 107 -3.27 7.66 5.67
CA GLU A 107 -2.78 7.75 4.29
C GLU A 107 -3.59 6.88 3.33
N LEU A 108 -4.06 5.71 3.78
CA LEU A 108 -4.93 4.82 3.01
C LEU A 108 -6.36 5.36 2.81
N GLY A 109 -6.88 6.13 3.76
CA GLY A 109 -8.22 6.70 3.69
C GLY A 109 -8.35 8.00 2.87
N LYS A 110 -7.28 8.46 2.21
CA LYS A 110 -7.28 9.62 1.31
C LYS A 110 -7.42 9.20 -0.14
#